data_AF-A0A0N8PQM5-F1
#
_entry.id   AF-A0A0N8PQM5-F1
#
_cell.length_a   1.000
_cell.length_b   1.000
_cell.length_c   1.000
_cell.angle_alpha   90.00
_cell.angle_beta   90.00
_cell.angle_gamma   90.00
#
_symmetry.space_group_name_H-M   'P 1'
#
loop_
_entity.id
_entity.type
_entity.pdbx_description
1 polymer ?
#
loop_
_entity_poly.entity_id
_entity_poly.type
_entity_poly.pdbx_seq_one_letter_code
_entity_poly.pdbx_strand_id
1 'polypeptide(L)'
;GKVVGRPSGGAVIGTYDYQLIDGTSFRLPLQKVATPEGEDLEGKGRTVDIDADLPLGEWARGIDRQLDAAAAALLAQIDAGLTS
;
A
#
# COMPACT_ATOMS: atom_id res chain seq x y z
N GLY A 1 3.32 -6.70 11.72
CA GLY A 1 2.17 -6.02 12.34
C GLY A 1 0.97 -6.13 11.41
N LYS A 2 -0.24 -5.82 11.88
CA LYS A 2 -1.44 -5.79 11.02
C LYS A 2 -1.36 -4.64 10.01
N VAL A 3 -1.84 -4.87 8.80
CA VAL A 3 -1.99 -3.88 7.74
C VAL A 3 -3.43 -3.38 7.73
N VAL A 4 -3.62 -2.07 7.82
CA VAL A 4 -4.94 -1.41 7.82
C VAL A 4 -5.04 -0.52 6.59
N GLY A 5 -6.16 -0.58 5.89
CA GLY A 5 -6.43 0.28 4.73
C GLY A 5 -7.22 -0.41 3.63
N ARG A 6 -6.83 -0.19 2.37
CA ARG A 6 -7.43 -0.87 1.20
C ARG A 6 -6.40 -1.75 0.51
N PRO A 7 -6.83 -2.81 -0.21
CA PRO A 7 -5.92 -3.60 -1.02
C PRO A 7 -5.10 -2.73 -1.98
N SER A 8 -3.80 -3.00 -2.09
CA SER A 8 -2.94 -2.24 -3.00
C SER A 8 -3.23 -2.57 -4.47
N GLY A 9 -2.80 -1.73 -5.41
CA GLY A 9 -3.07 -1.93 -6.84
C GLY A 9 -2.22 -3.03 -7.52
N GLY A 10 -1.10 -3.44 -6.91
CA GLY A 10 -0.23 -4.48 -7.49
C GLY A 10 0.56 -4.03 -8.73
N ALA A 11 0.73 -2.73 -8.98
CA ALA A 11 1.60 -2.22 -10.03
C ALA A 11 3.03 -2.12 -9.49
N VAL A 12 3.85 -3.13 -9.74
CA VAL A 12 5.18 -3.28 -9.13
C VAL A 12 6.31 -3.37 -10.14
N ILE A 13 6.03 -3.26 -11.44
CA ILE A 13 7.10 -3.13 -12.44
C ILE A 13 7.92 -1.86 -12.19
N GLY A 14 9.21 -2.06 -11.91
CA GLY A 14 10.17 -0.97 -11.76
C GLY A 14 10.45 -0.34 -13.13
N THR A 15 10.31 0.97 -13.18
CA THR A 15 10.50 1.77 -14.39
C THR A 15 11.66 2.75 -14.23
N TYR A 16 12.31 3.07 -15.34
CA TYR A 16 13.47 3.98 -15.37
C TYR A 16 13.29 5.02 -16.46
N ASP A 17 13.73 6.24 -16.18
CA ASP A 17 13.70 7.33 -17.13
C ASP A 17 14.96 7.33 -18.00
N TYR A 18 14.77 7.48 -19.30
CA TYR A 18 15.83 7.60 -20.30
C TYR A 18 15.62 8.90 -21.07
N GLN A 19 16.64 9.76 -21.07
CA GLN A 19 16.62 10.97 -21.88
C GLN A 19 17.19 10.69 -23.27
N LEU A 20 16.49 11.14 -24.30
CA LEU A 20 16.92 11.06 -25.69
C LEU A 20 17.78 12.27 -26.08
N ILE A 21 18.42 12.16 -27.25
CA ILE A 21 19.32 13.19 -27.78
C ILE A 21 18.63 14.54 -28.08
N ASP A 22 17.31 14.52 -28.27
CA ASP A 22 16.48 15.70 -28.50
C ASP A 22 15.97 16.33 -27.19
N GLY A 23 16.35 15.77 -26.04
CA GLY A 23 15.96 16.24 -24.71
C GLY A 23 14.66 15.64 -24.17
N THR A 24 13.91 14.88 -24.98
CA THR A 24 12.69 14.18 -24.51
C THR A 24 13.03 13.01 -23.59
N SER A 25 12.07 12.55 -22.80
CA SER A 25 12.26 11.42 -21.87
C SER A 25 11.23 10.31 -22.07
N PHE A 26 11.69 9.06 -22.06
CA PHE A 26 10.84 7.87 -22.03
C PHE A 26 11.02 7.12 -20.70
N ARG A 27 9.90 6.59 -20.19
CA ARG A 27 9.89 5.72 -19.01
C ARG A 27 9.75 4.27 -19.45
N LEU A 28 10.76 3.45 -19.17
CA LEU A 28 10.81 2.05 -19.62
C LEU A 28 10.64 1.07 -18.46
N PRO A 29 9.78 0.03 -18.60
CA PRO A 29 9.67 -1.05 -17.63
C PRO A 29 10.84 -2.03 -17.76
N LEU A 30 11.63 -2.20 -16.71
CA LEU A 30 12.86 -3.02 -16.76
C LEU A 30 13.03 -3.97 -15.57
N GLN A 31 12.44 -3.69 -14.42
CA GLN A 31 12.59 -4.52 -13.23
C GLN A 31 11.29 -5.25 -12.89
N LYS A 32 11.35 -6.59 -12.85
CA LYS A 32 10.27 -7.42 -12.29
C LYS A 32 10.42 -7.54 -10.77
N VAL A 33 9.30 -7.50 -10.07
CA VAL A 33 9.22 -7.78 -8.63
C VAL A 33 8.41 -9.07 -8.42
N ALA A 34 8.95 -9.97 -7.61
CA ALA A 34 8.32 -11.23 -7.23
C ALA A 34 8.59 -11.52 -5.74
N THR A 35 7.82 -12.43 -5.14
CA THR A 35 8.15 -12.93 -3.79
C THR A 35 9.38 -13.83 -3.81
N PRO A 36 9.99 -14.13 -2.65
CA PRO A 36 11.06 -15.13 -2.56
C PRO A 36 10.66 -16.50 -3.10
N GLU A 37 9.37 -16.85 -3.05
CA GLU A 37 8.79 -18.09 -3.57
C GLU A 37 8.50 -18.03 -5.09
N GLY A 38 8.77 -16.88 -5.73
CA GLY A 38 8.59 -16.68 -7.17
C GLY A 38 7.19 -16.26 -7.60
N GLU A 39 6.30 -15.90 -6.67
CA GLU A 39 4.98 -15.39 -7.02
C GLU A 39 5.13 -14.06 -7.79
N ASP A 40 4.58 -14.00 -9.01
CA ASP A 40 4.47 -12.74 -9.76
C ASP A 40 3.45 -11.82 -9.10
N LEU A 41 3.86 -10.58 -8.81
CA LEU A 41 3.06 -9.59 -8.09
C LEU A 41 2.42 -8.55 -9.00
N GLU A 42 2.77 -8.53 -10.27
CA GLU A 42 2.18 -7.60 -11.21
C GLU A 42 0.70 -7.89 -11.41
N GLY A 43 -0.14 -6.86 -11.22
CA GLY A 43 -1.60 -6.96 -11.26
C GLY A 43 -2.20 -7.69 -10.06
N LYS A 44 -1.40 -8.08 -9.06
CA LYS A 44 -1.84 -8.77 -7.85
C LYS A 44 -1.65 -7.87 -6.63
N GLY A 45 -2.66 -7.05 -6.37
CA GLY A 45 -2.77 -6.27 -5.15
C GLY A 45 -2.56 -7.11 -3.89
N ARG A 46 -1.95 -6.51 -2.86
CA ARG A 46 -1.84 -7.14 -1.55
C ARG A 46 -3.06 -6.83 -0.71
N THR A 47 -3.64 -7.86 -0.12
CA THR A 47 -4.75 -7.74 0.82
C THR A 47 -4.30 -7.06 2.10
N VAL A 48 -5.27 -6.54 2.84
CA VAL A 48 -5.10 -5.93 4.16
C VAL A 48 -5.70 -6.84 5.23
N ASP A 49 -5.23 -6.71 6.47
CA ASP A 49 -5.83 -7.43 7.61
C ASP A 49 -7.13 -6.78 8.08
N ILE A 50 -7.21 -5.45 7.96
CA ILE A 50 -8.37 -4.64 8.35
C ILE A 50 -8.70 -3.70 7.20
N ASP A 51 -9.85 -3.91 6.57
CA ASP A 51 -10.35 -3.02 5.53
C ASP A 51 -10.87 -1.72 6.15
N ALA A 52 -10.37 -0.59 5.67
CA ALA A 52 -10.77 0.74 6.09
C ALA A 52 -10.86 1.65 4.87
N ASP A 53 -12.06 2.13 4.58
CA ASP A 53 -12.31 3.05 3.47
C ASP A 53 -11.75 4.45 3.74
N LEU A 54 -11.44 5.16 2.66
CA LEU A 54 -11.14 6.59 2.68
C LEU A 54 -12.19 7.36 1.85
N PRO A 55 -13.36 7.67 2.43
CA PRO A 55 -14.38 8.47 1.77
C PRO A 55 -13.83 9.81 1.27
N LEU A 56 -14.25 10.19 0.07
CA LEU A 56 -13.85 11.47 -0.54
C LEU A 56 -14.27 12.64 0.34
N GLY A 57 -13.36 13.59 0.55
CA GLY A 57 -13.61 14.82 1.29
C GLY A 57 -13.41 14.74 2.81
N GLU A 58 -13.17 13.57 3.39
CA GLU A 58 -12.87 13.44 4.82
C GLU A 58 -11.52 14.04 5.19
N TRP A 59 -10.48 13.80 4.38
CA TRP A 59 -9.18 14.43 4.56
C TRP A 59 -9.25 15.96 4.56
N ALA A 60 -10.12 16.56 3.73
CA ALA A 60 -10.30 18.00 3.71
C ALA A 60 -10.90 18.56 5.02
N ARG A 61 -11.50 17.70 5.85
CA ARG A 61 -12.03 18.01 7.18
C ARG A 61 -11.11 17.55 8.31
N GLY A 62 -9.91 17.06 7.99
CA GLY A 62 -8.95 16.54 8.96
C GLY A 62 -9.32 15.17 9.55
N ILE A 63 -10.21 14.42 8.89
CA ILE A 63 -10.61 13.08 9.32
C ILE A 63 -9.79 12.06 8.52
N ASP A 64 -9.12 11.14 9.24
CA ASP A 64 -8.39 10.02 8.65
C ASP A 64 -8.87 8.70 9.26
N ARG A 65 -9.87 8.09 8.62
CA ARG A 65 -10.48 6.85 9.12
C ARG A 65 -9.55 5.65 9.10
N GLN A 66 -8.56 5.63 8.21
CA GLN A 66 -7.57 4.55 8.19
C GLN A 66 -6.65 4.66 9.41
N LEU A 67 -6.24 5.88 9.77
CA LEU A 67 -5.46 6.12 10.98
C LEU A 67 -6.27 5.80 12.25
N ASP A 68 -7.53 6.23 12.32
CA ASP A 68 -8.42 5.92 13.45
C ASP A 68 -8.59 4.41 13.64
N ALA A 69 -8.83 3.67 12.54
CA ALA A 69 -8.95 2.22 12.56
C ALA A 69 -7.64 1.54 12.99
N ALA A 70 -6.48 2.04 12.52
CA ALA A 70 -5.17 1.52 12.91
C ALA A 70 -4.88 1.74 14.41
N ALA A 71 -5.19 2.92 14.93
CA ALA A 71 -5.04 3.23 16.35
C ALA A 71 -5.93 2.34 17.22
N ALA A 72 -7.20 2.18 16.85
CA ALA A 72 -8.14 1.31 17.54
C ALA A 72 -7.68 -0.16 17.54
N ALA A 73 -7.21 -0.66 16.39
CA ALA A 73 -6.69 -2.02 16.26
C ALA A 73 -5.43 -2.26 17.08
N LEU A 74 -4.57 -1.25 17.22
CA LEU A 74 -3.37 -1.33 18.05
C LEU A 74 -3.72 -1.34 19.54
N LEU A 75 -4.62 -0.45 19.99
CA LEU A 75 -5.08 -0.42 21.38
C LEU A 75 -5.71 -1.76 21.78
N ALA A 76 -6.57 -2.32 20.93
CA ALA A 76 -7.17 -3.64 21.18
C ALA A 76 -6.13 -4.77 21.30
N GLN A 77 -5.04 -4.71 20.52
CA GLN A 77 -3.94 -5.69 20.63
C GLN A 77 -3.17 -5.54 21.95
N ILE A 78 -2.94 -4.29 22.39
CA ILE A 78 -2.27 -4.00 23.66
C ILE A 78 -3.13 -4.51 24.83
N ASP A 79 -4.43 -4.20 24.83
CA ASP A 79 -5.35 -4.64 25.87
C ASP A 79 -5.44 -6.17 25.93
N ALA A 80 -5.54 -6.84 24.78
CA ALA A 80 -5.54 -8.30 24.72
C ALA A 80 -4.25 -8.91 25.29
N GLY A 81 -3.08 -8.33 24.95
CA GLY A 81 -1.79 -8.77 25.48
C GLY A 81 -1.59 -8.47 26.98
N LEU A 82 -2.35 -7.53 27.55
CA LEU A 82 -2.34 -7.24 28.98
C LEU A 82 -3.19 -8.23 29.80
N THR A 83 -4.12 -8.93 29.14
CA THR A 83 -5.02 -9.93 29.77
C THR A 83 -4.51 -11.37 29.71
N SER A 84 -3.39 -11.62 29.01
CA SER A 84 -2.71 -12.92 28.89
C SER A 84 -1.51 -13.03 29.81
#